data_AF-A0A7X6X082-F1
#
_entry.id   AF-A0A7X6X082-F1
#
_cell.length_a   1.000
_cell.length_b   1.000
_cell.length_c   1.000
_cell.angle_alpha   90.00
_cell.angle_beta   90.00
_cell.angle_gamma   90.00
#
_symmetry.space_group_name_H-M   'P 1'
#
loop_
_entity.id
_entity.type
_entity.pdbx_description
1 polymer ?
#
loop_
_entity_poly.entity_id
_entity_poly.type
_entity_poly.pdbx_seq_one_letter_code
_entity_poly.pdbx_strand_id
1 'polypeptide(L)'
;MMRSVHARRQMAVLLMSLMGASMASASFAATPAVEASPPPAASSQQFVDGIAAIVNKQVITLKQVNTEVADVAQNLKLQDIPIPEHAVLQRQVLQRMIVEELQRQEAQRLGIQVTDAQLQRGIESIAQRNNISVDELRKAVEVNMPWERYLEGVRKEISFDLLRQRQVDSTINISDAEVDAFLRNQGRTLRVPGASAPVSAPQQQTAPRVLGLAQILVAVPERAGSAEVNQLQNRAEQLLAQLQAGADFAGLAASSSDGPQALEGGMMGVRPVEGWPDLFIEATKGLQAGQVSRVFRSGQGFHILKVLTLGDEPRAAQAQPQQDFSVAGQPQLEQGPMIVTQTHARHILVRTNQITSDEQAEQRLR
;
A
#
# COMPACT_ATOMS: atom_id res chain seq x y z
N MET A 1 -15.53 -54.68 -0.12
CA MET A 1 -16.55 -55.72 -0.36
C MET A 1 -17.86 -55.28 0.31
N MET A 2 -18.93 -55.13 -0.50
CA MET A 2 -20.36 -55.40 -0.24
C MET A 2 -20.98 -54.86 1.08
N ARG A 3 -22.15 -54.20 1.14
CA ARG A 3 -23.35 -54.11 0.30
C ARG A 3 -24.25 -53.03 0.98
N SER A 4 -24.73 -52.00 0.27
CA SER A 4 -26.13 -51.79 -0.20
C SER A 4 -27.22 -51.75 0.91
N VAL A 5 -28.33 -51.01 0.92
CA VAL A 5 -29.04 -49.96 0.12
C VAL A 5 -30.44 -49.85 0.80
N HIS A 6 -31.09 -48.68 0.81
CA HIS A 6 -32.53 -48.41 0.54
C HIS A 6 -32.92 -47.00 1.09
N ALA A 7 -33.26 -45.98 0.29
CA ALA A 7 -34.49 -45.75 -0.54
C ALA A 7 -35.68 -45.29 0.36
N ARG A 8 -36.57 -44.33 0.04
CA ARG A 8 -37.18 -43.88 -1.23
C ARG A 8 -37.81 -42.47 -1.13
N ARG A 9 -37.96 -41.84 -2.30
CA ARG A 9 -38.87 -40.73 -2.68
C ARG A 9 -40.36 -41.05 -2.46
N GLN A 10 -41.18 -40.01 -2.30
CA GLN A 10 -42.57 -40.03 -2.76
C GLN A 10 -42.91 -38.78 -3.59
N MET A 11 -43.73 -39.04 -4.60
CA MET A 11 -44.19 -38.21 -5.70
C MET A 11 -45.73 -38.26 -5.64
N ALA A 12 -46.41 -37.13 -5.77
CA ALA A 12 -47.86 -37.08 -5.85
C ALA A 12 -48.30 -36.73 -7.28
N VAL A 13 -49.12 -37.61 -7.82
CA VAL A 13 -49.87 -37.57 -9.09
C VAL A 13 -51.35 -37.51 -8.64
N LEU A 14 -52.34 -36.90 -9.32
CA LEU A 14 -53.15 -37.59 -10.36
C LEU A 14 -54.52 -36.89 -10.62
N LEU A 15 -54.88 -36.78 -11.93
CA LEU A 15 -56.19 -36.83 -12.66
C LEU A 15 -57.37 -35.91 -12.25
N MET A 16 -58.10 -35.19 -13.13
CA MET A 16 -58.68 -35.40 -14.50
C MET A 16 -60.03 -36.18 -14.52
N SER A 17 -61.11 -35.52 -14.93
CA SER A 17 -62.29 -35.99 -15.73
C SER A 17 -63.34 -34.85 -15.81
N LEU A 18 -63.74 -34.25 -16.95
CA LEU A 18 -64.58 -34.68 -18.11
C LEU A 18 -66.09 -34.91 -17.84
N MET A 19 -66.96 -34.01 -18.36
CA MET A 19 -68.11 -34.27 -19.25
C MET A 19 -69.13 -33.10 -19.29
N GLY A 20 -69.70 -32.82 -20.48
CA GLY A 20 -70.98 -32.12 -20.62
C GLY A 20 -71.11 -31.22 -21.85
N ALA A 21 -71.61 -31.76 -22.97
CA ALA A 21 -71.87 -31.07 -24.23
C ALA A 21 -73.22 -30.32 -24.26
N SER A 22 -73.34 -29.22 -25.01
CA SER A 22 -74.50 -28.97 -25.88
C SER A 22 -74.27 -27.82 -26.88
N MET A 23 -74.91 -27.93 -28.04
CA MET A 23 -74.68 -27.23 -29.30
C MET A 23 -75.31 -25.83 -29.38
N ALA A 24 -74.68 -24.93 -30.15
CA ALA A 24 -75.38 -23.97 -31.01
C ALA A 24 -74.45 -23.53 -32.15
N SER A 25 -74.78 -23.94 -33.37
CA SER A 25 -74.11 -23.56 -34.61
C SER A 25 -74.56 -22.15 -35.02
N ALA A 26 -73.62 -21.20 -35.10
CA ALA A 26 -73.80 -19.96 -35.84
C ALA A 26 -72.62 -19.82 -36.82
N SER A 27 -72.92 -20.00 -38.11
CA SER A 27 -71.99 -19.65 -39.19
C SER A 27 -71.85 -18.14 -39.23
N PHE A 28 -70.69 -17.63 -38.82
CA PHE A 28 -70.23 -16.31 -39.19
C PHE A 28 -69.03 -16.44 -40.12
N ALA A 29 -69.10 -15.70 -41.22
CA ALA A 29 -68.13 -15.66 -42.29
C ALA A 29 -66.71 -15.38 -41.77
N ALA A 30 -65.76 -16.16 -42.27
CA ALA A 30 -64.34 -16.01 -42.02
C ALA A 30 -63.86 -14.62 -42.49
N THR A 31 -63.57 -13.75 -41.54
CA THR A 31 -62.65 -12.63 -41.74
C THR A 31 -61.23 -13.17 -41.55
N PRO A 32 -60.26 -12.80 -42.39
CA PRO A 32 -58.88 -13.24 -42.20
C PRO A 32 -58.38 -12.68 -40.88
N ALA A 33 -58.04 -13.59 -39.95
CA ALA A 33 -57.33 -13.25 -38.74
C ALA A 33 -55.98 -12.63 -39.14
N VAL A 34 -55.84 -11.33 -38.91
CA VAL A 34 -54.54 -10.69 -38.84
C VAL A 34 -53.83 -11.35 -37.66
N GLU A 35 -52.82 -12.18 -37.93
CA GLU A 35 -51.88 -12.66 -36.93
C GLU A 35 -51.33 -11.44 -36.18
N ALA A 36 -51.80 -11.24 -34.95
CA ALA A 36 -51.24 -10.27 -34.04
C ALA A 36 -49.77 -10.66 -33.82
N SER A 37 -48.88 -9.86 -34.38
CA SER A 37 -47.45 -9.98 -34.12
C SER A 37 -47.21 -9.99 -32.60
N PRO A 38 -46.30 -10.84 -32.10
CA PRO A 38 -45.96 -10.84 -30.67
C PRO A 38 -45.53 -9.43 -30.27
N PRO A 39 -45.88 -8.96 -29.06
CA PRO A 39 -45.46 -7.65 -28.59
C PRO A 39 -43.94 -7.54 -28.70
N PRO A 40 -43.39 -6.38 -29.13
CA PRO A 40 -41.95 -6.18 -29.16
C PRO A 40 -41.41 -6.51 -27.77
N ALA A 41 -40.42 -7.41 -27.75
CA ALA A 41 -39.72 -7.79 -26.53
C ALA A 41 -39.39 -6.52 -25.75
N ALA A 42 -39.81 -6.47 -24.48
CA ALA A 42 -39.49 -5.38 -23.58
C ALA A 42 -37.98 -5.14 -23.68
N SER A 43 -37.61 -4.01 -24.27
CA SER A 43 -36.25 -3.51 -24.24
C SER A 43 -35.82 -3.52 -22.80
N SER A 44 -34.88 -4.40 -22.43
CA SER A 44 -34.23 -4.34 -21.14
C SER A 44 -33.69 -2.92 -21.01
N GLN A 45 -34.30 -2.12 -20.13
CA GLN A 45 -33.74 -0.84 -19.76
C GLN A 45 -32.34 -1.15 -19.25
N GLN A 46 -31.32 -0.87 -20.07
CA GLN A 46 -29.94 -0.93 -19.65
C GLN A 46 -29.84 0.07 -18.50
N PHE A 47 -29.73 -0.44 -17.27
CA PHE A 47 -29.36 0.39 -16.13
C PHE A 47 -28.06 1.09 -16.51
N VAL A 48 -28.16 2.41 -16.69
CA VAL A 48 -26.99 3.26 -16.86
C VAL A 48 -26.22 3.11 -15.55
N ASP A 49 -25.00 2.59 -15.65
CA ASP A 49 -24.13 2.36 -14.51
C ASP A 49 -24.03 3.65 -13.67
N GLY A 50 -24.33 3.55 -12.39
CA GLY A 50 -24.42 4.71 -11.50
C GLY A 50 -23.03 5.28 -11.19
N ILE A 51 -23.00 6.55 -10.81
CA ILE A 51 -21.77 7.21 -10.38
C ILE A 51 -21.55 6.94 -8.89
N ALA A 52 -20.40 6.37 -8.54
CA ALA A 52 -20.01 6.16 -7.14
C ALA A 52 -19.29 7.39 -6.57
N ALA A 53 -18.36 7.97 -7.35
CA ALA A 53 -17.64 9.18 -6.98
C ALA A 53 -17.15 9.92 -8.23
N ILE A 54 -16.87 11.22 -8.07
CA ILE A 54 -16.26 12.06 -9.10
C ILE A 54 -14.95 12.61 -8.52
N VAL A 55 -13.84 12.30 -9.16
CA VAL A 55 -12.48 12.70 -8.75
C VAL A 55 -11.92 13.64 -9.80
N ASN A 56 -12.01 14.95 -9.52
CA ASN A 56 -11.73 16.01 -10.48
C ASN A 56 -12.59 15.86 -11.75
N LYS A 57 -11.99 15.37 -12.85
CA LYS A 57 -12.67 15.15 -14.14
C LYS A 57 -12.99 13.68 -14.43
N GLN A 58 -12.50 12.75 -13.60
CA GLN A 58 -12.69 11.32 -13.78
C GLN A 58 -13.86 10.83 -12.92
N VAL A 59 -14.67 9.95 -13.48
CA VAL A 59 -15.82 9.32 -12.79
C VAL A 59 -15.43 7.90 -12.40
N ILE A 60 -15.68 7.55 -11.15
CA ILE A 60 -15.64 6.18 -10.64
C ILE A 60 -17.08 5.65 -10.63
N THR A 61 -17.35 4.56 -11.34
CA THR A 61 -18.70 4.00 -11.46
C THR A 61 -19.00 2.94 -10.39
N LEU A 62 -20.28 2.69 -10.13
CA LEU A 62 -20.70 1.66 -9.18
C LEU A 62 -20.27 0.27 -9.63
N LYS A 63 -20.32 -0.03 -10.94
CA LYS A 63 -19.80 -1.30 -11.46
C LYS A 63 -18.31 -1.49 -11.14
N GLN A 64 -17.49 -0.45 -11.34
CA GLN A 64 -16.06 -0.52 -11.03
C GLN A 64 -15.82 -0.80 -9.55
N VAL A 65 -16.51 -0.06 -8.67
CA VAL A 65 -16.41 -0.28 -7.22
C VAL A 65 -16.84 -1.69 -6.84
N ASN A 66 -17.95 -2.20 -7.39
CA ASN A 66 -18.43 -3.53 -7.08
C ASN A 66 -17.49 -4.64 -7.57
N THR A 67 -16.84 -4.45 -8.73
CA THR A 67 -15.80 -5.36 -9.22
C THR A 67 -14.60 -5.38 -8.27
N GLU A 68 -14.09 -4.21 -7.90
CA GLU A 68 -12.96 -4.10 -6.96
C GLU A 68 -13.30 -4.66 -5.56
N VAL A 69 -14.54 -4.47 -5.08
CA VAL A 69 -15.02 -5.06 -3.83
C VAL A 69 -15.00 -6.58 -3.88
N ALA A 70 -15.42 -7.18 -4.99
CA ALA A 70 -15.39 -8.63 -5.16
C ALA A 70 -13.94 -9.18 -5.14
N ASP A 71 -13.03 -8.51 -5.84
CA ASP A 71 -11.61 -8.88 -5.89
C ASP A 71 -10.95 -8.76 -4.50
N VAL A 72 -11.21 -7.66 -3.78
CA VAL A 72 -10.71 -7.47 -2.42
C VAL A 72 -11.31 -8.51 -1.46
N ALA A 73 -12.62 -8.78 -1.53
CA ALA A 73 -13.25 -9.79 -0.69
C ALA A 73 -12.64 -11.19 -0.92
N GLN A 74 -12.33 -11.53 -2.17
CA GLN A 74 -11.63 -12.77 -2.50
C GLN A 74 -10.21 -12.78 -1.90
N ASN A 75 -9.46 -11.69 -2.02
CA ASN A 75 -8.11 -11.58 -1.48
C ASN A 75 -8.08 -11.65 0.06
N LEU A 76 -9.04 -11.03 0.74
CA LEU A 76 -9.22 -11.13 2.19
C LEU A 76 -9.47 -12.58 2.61
N LYS A 77 -10.34 -13.29 1.86
CA LYS A 77 -10.62 -14.71 2.10
C LYS A 77 -9.39 -15.60 1.91
N LEU A 78 -8.57 -15.33 0.89
CA LEU A 78 -7.33 -16.08 0.65
C LEU A 78 -6.28 -15.85 1.74
N GLN A 79 -6.34 -14.71 2.43
CA GLN A 79 -5.43 -14.35 3.52
C GLN A 79 -6.01 -14.67 4.91
N ASP A 80 -7.14 -15.38 4.98
CA ASP A 80 -7.87 -15.69 6.21
C ASP A 80 -8.23 -14.44 7.06
N ILE A 81 -8.41 -13.29 6.41
CA ILE A 81 -8.82 -12.04 7.07
C ILE A 81 -10.36 -11.97 7.12
N PRO A 82 -10.96 -11.67 8.30
CA PRO A 82 -12.39 -11.49 8.41
C PRO A 82 -12.89 -10.39 7.48
N ILE A 83 -13.81 -10.75 6.58
CA ILE A 83 -14.38 -9.81 5.61
C ILE A 83 -15.32 -8.84 6.35
N PRO A 84 -15.10 -7.52 6.27
CA PRO A 84 -16.01 -6.54 6.85
C PRO A 84 -17.41 -6.62 6.24
N GLU A 85 -18.40 -5.98 6.88
CA GLU A 85 -19.72 -5.82 6.25
C GLU A 85 -19.60 -5.15 4.88
N HIS A 86 -20.43 -5.58 3.93
CA HIS A 86 -20.33 -5.14 2.53
C HIS A 86 -20.30 -3.61 2.39
N ALA A 87 -21.12 -2.88 3.14
CA ALA A 87 -21.14 -1.41 3.10
C ALA A 87 -19.83 -0.78 3.61
N VAL A 88 -19.20 -1.37 4.63
CA VAL A 88 -17.91 -0.92 5.16
C VAL A 88 -16.81 -1.20 4.16
N LEU A 89 -16.77 -2.42 3.61
CA LEU A 89 -15.80 -2.81 2.60
C LEU A 89 -15.92 -1.94 1.33
N GLN A 90 -17.14 -1.71 0.85
CA GLN A 90 -17.40 -0.85 -0.30
C GLN A 90 -16.88 0.57 -0.09
N ARG A 91 -17.08 1.15 1.10
CA ARG A 91 -16.54 2.47 1.43
C ARG A 91 -15.01 2.48 1.45
N GLN A 92 -14.38 1.44 2.01
CA GLN A 92 -12.92 1.32 2.05
C GLN A 92 -12.32 1.18 0.65
N VAL A 93 -12.92 0.34 -0.19
CA VAL A 93 -12.51 0.17 -1.58
C VAL A 93 -12.70 1.46 -2.37
N LEU A 94 -13.85 2.12 -2.22
CA LEU A 94 -14.08 3.41 -2.88
C LEU A 94 -13.04 4.46 -2.46
N GLN A 95 -12.72 4.54 -1.17
CA GLN A 95 -11.69 5.46 -0.67
C GLN A 95 -10.32 5.15 -1.29
N ARG A 96 -9.92 3.86 -1.36
CA ARG A 96 -8.69 3.44 -2.05
C ARG A 96 -8.69 3.87 -3.51
N MET A 97 -9.78 3.61 -4.24
CA MET A 97 -9.90 3.98 -5.65
C MET A 97 -9.79 5.50 -5.87
N ILE A 98 -10.36 6.31 -4.96
CA ILE A 98 -10.22 7.77 -5.02
C ILE A 98 -8.75 8.18 -4.86
N VAL A 99 -8.05 7.62 -3.87
CA VAL A 99 -6.63 7.93 -3.63
C VAL A 99 -5.76 7.51 -4.81
N GLU A 100 -5.94 6.29 -5.33
CA GLU A 100 -5.21 5.80 -6.50
C GLU A 100 -5.45 6.69 -7.73
N GLU A 101 -6.68 7.13 -7.95
CA GLU A 101 -7.03 8.02 -9.05
C GLU A 101 -6.39 9.40 -8.90
N LEU A 102 -6.35 9.96 -7.68
CA LEU A 102 -5.64 11.21 -7.40
C LEU A 102 -4.13 11.09 -7.64
N GLN A 103 -3.50 10.00 -7.18
CA GLN A 103 -2.08 9.73 -7.41
C GLN A 103 -1.77 9.57 -8.90
N ARG A 104 -2.65 8.87 -9.64
CA ARG A 104 -2.51 8.71 -11.10
C ARG A 104 -2.57 10.07 -11.80
N GLN A 105 -3.52 10.93 -11.44
CA GLN A 105 -3.63 12.27 -12.01
C GLN A 105 -2.41 13.13 -11.68
N GLU A 106 -1.89 13.05 -10.46
CA GLU A 106 -0.70 13.81 -10.06
C GLU A 106 0.57 13.32 -10.77
N ALA A 107 0.74 12.00 -10.90
CA ALA A 107 1.82 11.42 -11.70
C ALA A 107 1.78 11.93 -13.15
N GLN A 108 0.59 11.96 -13.76
CA GLN A 108 0.39 12.50 -15.11
C GLN A 108 0.70 14.00 -15.19
N ARG A 109 0.25 14.79 -14.21
CA ARG A 109 0.51 16.24 -14.14
C ARG A 109 2.00 16.55 -14.08
N LEU A 110 2.76 15.71 -13.37
CA LEU A 110 4.22 15.83 -13.23
C LEU A 110 5.00 15.18 -14.39
N GLY A 111 4.30 14.65 -15.40
CA GLY A 111 4.94 13.98 -16.53
C GLY A 111 5.70 12.71 -16.14
N ILE A 112 5.30 12.04 -15.05
CA ILE A 112 5.87 10.76 -14.64
C ILE A 112 5.34 9.70 -15.59
N GLN A 113 6.25 9.13 -16.38
CA GLN A 113 5.96 8.03 -17.30
C GLN A 113 6.97 6.92 -17.04
N VAL A 114 6.46 5.69 -16.95
CA VAL A 114 7.30 4.51 -16.80
C VAL A 114 7.79 4.09 -18.17
N THR A 115 9.10 4.10 -18.35
CA THR A 115 9.75 3.57 -19.56
C THR A 115 9.71 2.04 -19.56
N ASP A 116 9.79 1.42 -20.74
CA ASP A 116 9.80 -0.05 -20.82
C ASP A 116 11.03 -0.67 -20.12
N ALA A 117 12.16 0.04 -20.12
CA ALA A 117 13.35 -0.36 -19.36
C ALA A 117 13.14 -0.32 -17.84
N GLN A 118 12.31 0.59 -17.32
CA GLN A 118 11.93 0.59 -15.91
C GLN A 118 10.96 -0.54 -15.58
N LEU A 119 9.98 -0.78 -16.46
CA LEU A 119 9.04 -1.89 -16.31
C LEU A 119 9.79 -3.24 -16.27
N GLN A 120 10.70 -3.47 -17.21
CA GLN A 120 11.49 -4.69 -17.28
C GLN A 120 12.31 -4.92 -15.99
N ARG A 121 13.01 -3.90 -15.50
CA ARG A 121 13.74 -3.98 -14.23
C ARG A 121 12.84 -4.25 -13.03
N GLY A 122 11.64 -3.67 -13.03
CA GLY A 122 10.63 -3.95 -12.00
C GLY A 122 10.22 -5.42 -11.98
N ILE A 123 9.96 -6.01 -13.16
CA ILE A 123 9.60 -7.43 -13.31
C ILE A 123 10.76 -8.33 -12.88
N GLU A 124 11.99 -8.01 -13.31
CA GLU A 124 13.19 -8.74 -12.90
C GLU A 124 13.38 -8.72 -11.38
N SER A 125 13.18 -7.57 -10.74
CA SER A 125 13.22 -7.45 -9.29
C SER A 125 12.14 -8.28 -8.59
N ILE A 126 10.94 -8.37 -9.15
CA ILE A 126 9.88 -9.24 -8.60
C ILE A 126 10.28 -10.71 -8.75
N ALA A 127 10.76 -11.11 -9.92
CA ALA A 127 11.21 -12.48 -10.18
C ALA A 127 12.35 -12.89 -9.23
N GLN A 128 13.35 -12.02 -9.06
CA GLN A 128 14.46 -12.22 -8.11
C GLN A 128 14.00 -12.35 -6.67
N ARG A 129 13.08 -11.48 -6.20
CA ARG A 129 12.53 -11.58 -4.83
C ARG A 129 11.79 -12.89 -4.58
N ASN A 130 11.19 -13.46 -5.61
CA ASN A 130 10.50 -14.75 -5.55
C ASN A 130 11.41 -15.94 -5.90
N ASN A 131 12.69 -15.71 -6.18
CA ASN A 131 13.68 -16.74 -6.57
C ASN A 131 13.26 -17.56 -7.81
N ILE A 132 12.59 -16.92 -8.77
CA ILE A 132 12.14 -17.54 -10.02
C ILE A 132 12.62 -16.71 -11.22
N SER A 133 12.64 -17.32 -12.41
CA SER A 133 12.88 -16.60 -13.66
C SER A 133 11.67 -15.78 -14.09
N VAL A 134 11.88 -14.81 -14.99
CA VAL A 134 10.80 -13.99 -15.57
C VAL A 134 9.80 -14.86 -16.35
N ASP A 135 10.27 -15.90 -17.04
CA ASP A 135 9.41 -16.83 -17.78
C ASP A 135 8.54 -17.69 -16.84
N GLU A 136 9.10 -18.12 -15.70
CA GLU A 136 8.34 -18.82 -14.66
C GLU A 136 7.33 -17.91 -13.98
N LEU A 137 7.72 -16.66 -13.69
CA LEU A 137 6.82 -15.64 -13.15
C LEU A 137 5.62 -15.43 -14.08
N ARG A 138 5.87 -15.28 -15.38
CA ARG A 138 4.79 -15.14 -16.38
C ARG A 138 3.83 -16.32 -16.33
N LYS A 139 4.34 -17.55 -16.38
CA LYS A 139 3.51 -18.77 -16.32
C LYS A 139 2.69 -18.83 -15.03
N ALA A 140 3.27 -18.44 -13.90
CA ALA A 140 2.59 -18.45 -12.61
C ALA A 140 1.43 -17.44 -12.55
N VAL A 141 1.63 -16.25 -13.13
CA VAL A 141 0.61 -15.18 -13.16
C VAL A 141 -0.52 -15.51 -14.13
N GLU A 142 -0.20 -16.06 -15.31
CA GLU A 142 -1.16 -16.43 -16.36
C GLU A 142 -2.21 -17.47 -15.91
N VAL A 143 -1.98 -18.15 -14.77
CA VAL A 143 -2.97 -19.04 -14.14
C VAL A 143 -4.23 -18.29 -13.71
N ASN A 144 -4.08 -17.07 -13.20
CA ASN A 144 -5.18 -16.31 -12.57
C ASN A 144 -5.47 -14.98 -13.28
N MET A 145 -4.52 -14.44 -14.04
CA MET A 145 -4.64 -13.13 -14.67
C MET A 145 -3.86 -13.06 -15.99
N PRO A 146 -4.39 -12.40 -17.03
CA PRO A 146 -3.64 -12.13 -18.26
C PRO A 146 -2.34 -11.37 -17.98
N TRP A 147 -1.26 -11.72 -18.68
CA TRP A 147 0.04 -11.09 -18.49
C TRP A 147 0.00 -9.57 -18.68
N GLU A 148 -0.78 -9.09 -19.64
CA GLU A 148 -0.92 -7.67 -19.94
C GLU A 148 -1.52 -6.89 -18.76
N ARG A 149 -2.53 -7.45 -18.10
CA ARG A 149 -3.11 -6.85 -16.88
C ARG A 149 -2.10 -6.78 -15.74
N TYR A 150 -1.27 -7.81 -15.61
CA TYR A 150 -0.21 -7.81 -14.61
C TYR A 150 0.84 -6.73 -14.90
N LEU A 151 1.26 -6.58 -16.15
CA LEU A 151 2.18 -5.51 -16.58
C LEU A 151 1.62 -4.11 -16.29
N GLU A 152 0.32 -3.89 -16.51
CA GLU A 152 -0.36 -2.64 -16.14
C GLU A 152 -0.30 -2.38 -14.63
N GLY A 153 -0.53 -3.42 -13.82
CA GLY A 153 -0.38 -3.35 -12.36
C GLY A 153 1.04 -2.96 -11.95
N VAL A 154 2.07 -3.64 -12.47
CA VAL A 154 3.47 -3.32 -12.18
C VAL A 154 3.83 -1.91 -12.63
N ARG A 155 3.35 -1.47 -13.81
CA ARG A 155 3.56 -0.11 -14.31
C ARG A 155 2.92 0.93 -13.39
N LYS A 156 1.72 0.66 -12.89
CA LYS A 156 1.02 1.52 -11.91
C LYS A 156 1.87 1.67 -10.63
N GLU A 157 2.33 0.55 -10.05
CA GLU A 157 3.14 0.56 -8.84
C GLU A 157 4.45 1.34 -9.01
N ILE A 158 5.17 1.13 -10.13
CA ILE A 158 6.40 1.89 -10.43
C ILE A 158 6.08 3.38 -10.57
N SER A 159 4.97 3.75 -11.21
CA SER A 159 4.57 5.16 -11.35
C SER A 159 4.30 5.81 -9.98
N PHE A 160 3.66 5.08 -9.06
CA PHE A 160 3.40 5.57 -7.70
C PHE A 160 4.67 5.65 -6.86
N ASP A 161 5.60 4.72 -7.04
CA ASP A 161 6.90 4.75 -6.40
C ASP A 161 7.70 5.99 -6.82
N LEU A 162 7.79 6.25 -8.13
CA LEU A 162 8.46 7.44 -8.69
C LEU A 162 7.78 8.74 -8.25
N LEU A 163 6.44 8.75 -8.17
CA LEU A 163 5.69 9.90 -7.64
C LEU A 163 6.06 10.17 -6.18
N ARG A 164 6.09 9.12 -5.35
CA ARG A 164 6.43 9.23 -3.94
C ARG A 164 7.86 9.74 -3.76
N GLN A 165 8.83 9.16 -4.46
CA GLN A 165 10.23 9.62 -4.43
C GLN A 165 10.30 11.12 -4.76
N ARG A 166 9.72 11.55 -5.87
CA ARG A 166 9.75 12.95 -6.31
C ARG A 166 9.13 13.92 -5.30
N GLN A 167 8.01 13.54 -4.68
CA GLN A 167 7.30 14.42 -3.73
C GLN A 167 7.95 14.44 -2.35
N VAL A 168 8.35 13.27 -1.85
CA VAL A 168 8.94 13.13 -0.51
C VAL A 168 10.34 13.75 -0.47
N ASP A 169 11.19 13.48 -1.47
CA ASP A 169 12.56 14.01 -1.52
C ASP A 169 12.58 15.55 -1.53
N SER A 170 11.57 16.17 -2.16
CA SER A 170 11.45 17.63 -2.20
C SER A 170 10.97 18.27 -0.89
N THR A 171 10.38 17.47 0.01
CA THR A 171 9.77 17.95 1.26
C THR A 171 10.68 17.74 2.46
N ILE A 172 11.58 16.75 2.41
CA ILE A 172 12.52 16.46 3.51
C ILE A 172 13.61 17.54 3.56
N ASN A 173 13.64 18.30 4.64
CA ASN A 173 14.73 19.22 4.96
C ASN A 173 15.43 18.71 6.21
N ILE A 174 16.70 18.32 6.09
CA ILE A 174 17.54 17.91 7.23
C ILE A 174 18.47 19.07 7.55
N SER A 175 18.35 19.63 8.76
CA SER A 175 19.22 20.72 9.21
C SER A 175 20.56 20.20 9.73
N ASP A 176 21.62 21.00 9.60
CA ASP A 176 22.94 20.68 10.18
C ASP A 176 22.85 20.43 11.69
N ALA A 177 21.97 21.16 12.39
CA ALA A 177 21.72 20.99 13.81
C ALA A 177 21.11 19.61 14.14
N GLU A 178 20.24 19.07 13.28
CA GLU A 178 19.71 17.71 13.41
C GLU A 178 20.79 16.67 13.13
N VAL A 179 21.65 16.89 12.14
CA VAL A 179 22.81 16.02 11.87
C VAL A 179 23.76 16.00 13.07
N ASP A 180 24.10 17.16 13.62
CA ASP A 180 24.96 17.28 14.81
C ASP A 180 24.33 16.66 16.06
N ALA A 181 23.02 16.80 16.24
CA ALA A 181 22.30 16.16 17.33
C ALA A 181 22.30 14.63 17.18
N PHE A 182 22.06 14.14 15.96
CA PHE A 182 22.13 12.72 15.63
C PHE A 182 23.54 12.16 15.84
N LEU A 183 24.58 12.82 15.33
CA LEU A 183 25.98 12.42 15.49
C LEU A 183 26.44 12.47 16.94
N ARG A 184 25.92 13.36 17.80
CA ARG A 184 26.22 13.34 19.24
C ARG A 184 25.55 12.18 19.97
N ASN A 185 24.30 11.87 19.61
CA ASN A 185 23.53 10.79 20.23
C ASN A 185 24.00 9.40 19.76
N GLN A 186 24.43 9.26 18.50
CA GLN A 186 24.91 8.01 17.92
C GLN A 186 26.45 7.92 17.85
N GLY A 187 27.17 9.02 18.04
CA GLY A 187 28.63 9.09 18.11
C GLY A 187 29.26 8.39 19.32
N ARG A 188 28.46 7.86 20.24
CA ARG A 188 28.92 6.90 21.25
C ARG A 188 29.07 5.47 20.73
N THR A 189 28.45 5.13 19.59
CA THR A 189 28.53 3.81 18.93
C THR A 189 29.23 3.86 17.57
N LEU A 190 29.32 5.03 16.91
CA LEU A 190 30.19 5.24 15.75
C LEU A 190 31.64 5.39 16.22
N ARG A 191 32.33 4.26 16.40
CA ARG A 191 33.76 4.19 16.68
C ARG A 191 34.52 4.95 15.58
N VAL A 192 35.06 6.12 15.91
CA VAL A 192 36.00 6.84 15.04
C VAL A 192 37.18 5.91 14.75
N PRO A 193 37.51 5.61 13.47
CA PRO A 193 38.67 4.81 13.12
C PRO A 193 39.93 5.55 13.58
N GLY A 194 40.62 5.02 14.60
CA GLY A 194 41.86 5.60 15.12
C GLY A 194 42.01 5.56 16.64
N ALA A 195 40.92 5.39 17.40
CA ALA A 195 41.02 5.15 18.84
C ALA A 195 41.37 3.67 19.10
N SER A 196 42.64 3.40 19.36
CA SER A 196 43.18 2.11 19.82
C SER A 196 42.59 1.76 21.20
N ALA A 197 41.42 1.12 21.20
CA ALA A 197 40.91 0.38 22.35
C ALA A 197 41.47 -1.06 22.30
N PRO A 198 41.84 -1.64 23.46
CA PRO A 198 42.45 -2.97 23.52
C PRO A 198 41.51 -4.02 22.94
N VAL A 199 42.10 -4.96 22.22
CA VAL A 199 41.44 -6.15 21.69
C VAL A 199 40.86 -6.94 22.85
N SER A 200 39.54 -6.95 23.01
CA SER A 200 38.86 -7.85 23.92
C SER A 200 37.44 -8.16 23.46
N ALA A 201 37.18 -9.47 23.43
CA ALA A 201 35.96 -10.21 23.11
C ALA A 201 35.60 -10.37 21.61
N PRO A 202 35.40 -11.62 21.12
CA PRO A 202 34.73 -11.83 19.85
C PRO A 202 33.33 -11.24 19.95
N GLN A 203 33.03 -10.24 19.12
CA GLN A 203 31.66 -9.82 18.90
C GLN A 203 30.91 -11.03 18.36
N GLN A 204 30.12 -11.69 19.21
CA GLN A 204 29.03 -12.53 18.74
C GLN A 204 28.24 -11.65 17.78
N GLN A 205 28.30 -12.00 16.50
CA GLN A 205 27.42 -11.46 15.46
C GLN A 205 25.99 -11.81 15.89
N THR A 206 25.40 -11.01 16.78
CA THR A 206 23.96 -11.02 16.99
C THR A 206 23.38 -10.67 15.65
N ALA A 207 22.66 -11.61 15.06
CA ALA A 207 21.95 -11.37 13.81
C ALA A 207 21.12 -10.09 13.95
N PRO A 208 21.04 -9.25 12.91
CA PRO A 208 20.19 -8.07 12.96
C PRO A 208 18.78 -8.51 13.34
N ARG A 209 18.20 -7.85 14.35
CA ARG A 209 16.86 -8.18 14.80
C ARG A 209 15.87 -7.70 13.77
N VAL A 210 14.93 -8.57 13.40
CA VAL A 210 13.78 -8.22 12.57
C VAL A 210 12.56 -7.90 13.42
N LEU A 211 11.79 -6.97 12.93
CA LEU A 211 10.49 -6.60 13.48
C LEU A 211 9.47 -6.57 12.34
N GLY A 212 8.43 -7.38 12.50
CA GLY A 212 7.25 -7.38 11.65
C GLY A 212 6.08 -6.72 12.37
N LEU A 213 5.47 -5.73 11.74
CA LEU A 213 4.38 -4.96 12.35
C LEU A 213 3.14 -4.94 11.45
N ALA A 214 1.97 -4.85 12.08
CA ALA A 214 0.75 -4.38 11.44
C ALA A 214 0.26 -3.09 12.13
N GLN A 215 -0.44 -2.23 11.40
CA GLN A 215 -0.96 -0.97 11.90
C GLN A 215 -2.46 -0.79 11.66
N ILE A 216 -3.10 -0.11 12.61
CA ILE A 216 -4.37 0.59 12.41
C ILE A 216 -4.07 2.07 12.58
N LEU A 217 -4.34 2.85 11.53
CA LEU A 217 -4.19 4.30 11.52
C LEU A 217 -5.58 4.93 11.58
N VAL A 218 -5.77 5.88 12.49
CA VAL A 218 -6.85 6.87 12.42
C VAL A 218 -6.22 8.18 11.99
N ALA A 219 -6.43 8.55 10.72
CA ALA A 219 -5.77 9.69 10.12
C ALA A 219 -6.32 11.00 10.71
N VAL A 220 -5.42 11.94 11.00
CA VAL A 220 -5.79 13.27 11.49
C VAL A 220 -5.40 14.29 10.41
N PRO A 221 -6.35 15.01 9.81
CA PRO A 221 -6.04 16.08 8.86
C PRO A 221 -5.12 17.14 9.48
N GLU A 222 -4.17 17.66 8.69
CA GLU A 222 -3.20 18.68 9.17
C GLU A 222 -3.87 19.93 9.76
N ARG A 223 -5.08 20.26 9.26
CA ARG A 223 -5.87 21.43 9.68
C ARG A 223 -7.02 21.07 10.62
N ALA A 224 -7.02 19.87 11.21
CA ALA A 224 -8.08 19.43 12.12
C ALA A 224 -8.14 20.31 13.37
N GLY A 225 -9.35 20.70 13.77
CA GLY A 225 -9.59 21.43 15.02
C GLY A 225 -9.44 20.54 16.25
N SER A 226 -9.23 21.12 17.43
CA SER A 226 -9.05 20.35 18.67
C SER A 226 -10.21 19.39 18.98
N ALA A 227 -11.45 19.79 18.67
CA ALA A 227 -12.62 18.93 18.84
C ALA A 227 -12.57 17.69 17.94
N GLU A 228 -12.16 17.85 16.68
CA GLU A 228 -12.01 16.75 15.73
C GLU A 228 -10.86 15.82 16.12
N VAL A 229 -9.73 16.39 16.55
CA VAL A 229 -8.59 15.60 17.07
C VAL A 229 -9.02 14.73 18.26
N ASN A 230 -9.80 15.29 19.20
CA ASN A 230 -10.31 14.53 20.34
C ASN A 230 -11.29 13.43 19.91
N GLN A 231 -12.14 13.67 18.90
CA GLN A 231 -13.03 12.65 18.35
C GLN A 231 -12.24 11.51 17.69
N LEU A 232 -11.21 11.82 16.92
CA LEU A 232 -10.35 10.83 16.27
C LEU A 232 -9.52 10.05 17.29
N GLN A 233 -9.07 10.70 18.37
CA GLN A 233 -8.44 10.02 19.50
C GLN A 233 -9.39 9.02 20.15
N ASN A 234 -10.61 9.45 20.49
CA ASN A 234 -11.63 8.58 21.09
C ASN A 234 -11.96 7.40 20.18
N ARG A 235 -12.02 7.62 18.85
CA ARG A 235 -12.18 6.54 17.88
C ARG A 235 -11.02 5.54 17.95
N ALA A 236 -9.77 6.01 18.00
CA ALA A 236 -8.62 5.12 18.13
C ALA A 236 -8.65 4.33 19.46
N GLU A 237 -9.03 4.97 20.56
CA GLU A 237 -9.18 4.32 21.87
C GLU A 237 -10.28 3.25 21.87
N GLN A 238 -11.40 3.49 21.18
CA GLN A 238 -12.46 2.50 20.99
C GLN A 238 -11.98 1.29 20.16
N LEU A 239 -11.18 1.52 19.11
CA LEU A 239 -10.59 0.43 18.33
C LEU A 239 -9.64 -0.40 19.18
N LEU A 240 -8.81 0.23 20.01
CA LEU A 240 -7.95 -0.49 20.96
C LEU A 240 -8.77 -1.31 21.97
N ALA A 241 -9.86 -0.77 22.50
CA ALA A 241 -10.74 -1.49 23.42
C ALA A 241 -11.36 -2.74 22.77
N GLN A 242 -11.73 -2.67 21.49
CA GLN A 242 -12.22 -3.84 20.73
C GLN A 242 -11.13 -4.90 20.57
N LEU A 243 -9.89 -4.50 20.28
CA LEU A 243 -8.74 -5.43 20.20
C LEU A 243 -8.46 -6.11 21.54
N GLN A 244 -8.55 -5.36 22.64
CA GLN A 244 -8.40 -5.90 23.99
C GLN A 244 -9.54 -6.87 24.37
N ALA A 245 -10.74 -6.67 23.80
CA ALA A 245 -11.88 -7.57 23.92
C ALA A 245 -11.78 -8.82 23.02
N GLY A 246 -10.70 -8.95 22.22
CA GLY A 246 -10.44 -10.12 21.38
C GLY A 246 -10.89 -9.99 19.92
N ALA A 247 -11.20 -8.79 19.45
CA ALA A 247 -11.44 -8.56 18.02
C ALA A 247 -10.19 -8.91 17.17
N ASP A 248 -10.40 -9.44 15.97
CA ASP A 248 -9.31 -9.71 15.05
C ASP A 248 -8.69 -8.41 14.52
N PHE A 249 -7.36 -8.32 14.58
CA PHE A 249 -6.63 -7.12 14.19
C PHE A 249 -6.74 -6.82 12.70
N ALA A 250 -6.61 -7.85 11.85
CA ALA A 250 -6.60 -7.67 10.41
C ALA A 250 -7.99 -7.27 9.89
N GLY A 251 -9.06 -7.89 10.42
CA GLY A 251 -10.44 -7.50 10.14
C GLY A 251 -10.77 -6.09 10.63
N LEU A 252 -10.26 -5.70 11.82
CA LEU A 252 -10.44 -4.34 12.32
C LEU A 252 -9.67 -3.31 11.46
N ALA A 253 -8.47 -3.65 11.01
CA ALA A 253 -7.73 -2.83 10.06
C ALA A 253 -8.49 -2.66 8.73
N ALA A 254 -8.95 -3.76 8.13
CA ALA A 254 -9.69 -3.76 6.87
C ALA A 254 -11.01 -2.98 6.92
N SER A 255 -11.63 -2.89 8.10
CA SER A 255 -12.88 -2.14 8.27
C SER A 255 -12.67 -0.66 8.64
N SER A 256 -11.61 -0.35 9.39
CA SER A 256 -11.55 0.90 10.16
C SER A 256 -10.27 1.70 10.03
N SER A 257 -9.20 1.13 9.47
CA SER A 257 -7.93 1.83 9.27
C SER A 257 -8.00 2.77 8.07
N ASP A 258 -7.42 3.96 8.22
CA ASP A 258 -7.24 4.94 7.15
C ASP A 258 -5.85 4.80 6.48
N GLY A 259 -5.07 3.78 6.88
CA GLY A 259 -3.73 3.52 6.36
C GLY A 259 -3.73 2.79 5.01
N PRO A 260 -2.64 2.90 4.23
CA PRO A 260 -2.58 2.32 2.88
C PRO A 260 -2.65 0.79 2.86
N GLN A 261 -2.28 0.11 3.95
CA GLN A 261 -2.38 -1.35 4.07
C GLN A 261 -3.67 -1.83 4.75
N ALA A 262 -4.70 -0.99 4.87
CA ALA A 262 -5.93 -1.33 5.59
C ALA A 262 -6.54 -2.64 5.08
N LEU A 263 -6.72 -2.77 3.76
CA LEU A 263 -7.33 -3.94 3.11
C LEU A 263 -6.40 -5.17 3.07
N GLU A 264 -5.16 -5.01 3.50
CA GLU A 264 -4.14 -6.05 3.68
C GLU A 264 -3.93 -6.34 5.18
N GLY A 265 -4.96 -6.13 6.00
CA GLY A 265 -4.92 -6.41 7.44
C GLY A 265 -4.01 -5.48 8.24
N GLY A 266 -3.62 -4.34 7.66
CA GLY A 266 -2.67 -3.40 8.24
C GLY A 266 -1.22 -3.85 8.17
N MET A 267 -0.90 -4.95 7.48
CA MET A 267 0.42 -5.56 7.50
C MET A 267 1.47 -4.69 6.79
N MET A 268 2.54 -4.33 7.50
CA MET A 268 3.62 -3.48 6.98
C MET A 268 4.89 -4.26 6.61
N GLY A 269 4.83 -5.60 6.71
CA GLY A 269 5.95 -6.49 6.42
C GLY A 269 6.96 -6.60 7.56
N VAL A 270 8.00 -7.39 7.30
CA VAL A 270 9.12 -7.66 8.22
C VAL A 270 10.37 -6.96 7.69
N ARG A 271 11.07 -6.23 8.54
CA ARG A 271 12.35 -5.59 8.21
C ARG A 271 13.21 -5.39 9.46
N PRO A 272 14.50 -5.04 9.31
CA PRO A 272 15.37 -4.75 10.44
C PRO A 272 14.75 -3.69 11.37
N VAL A 273 14.98 -3.85 12.68
CA VAL A 273 14.48 -2.94 13.72
C VAL A 273 14.87 -1.49 13.42
N GLU A 274 16.08 -1.28 12.91
CA GLU A 274 16.64 0.03 12.57
C GLU A 274 15.90 0.72 11.41
N GLY A 275 15.11 -0.02 10.62
CA GLY A 275 14.30 0.51 9.52
C GLY A 275 12.91 1.01 9.96
N TRP A 276 12.59 1.00 11.25
CA TRP A 276 11.31 1.48 11.78
C TRP A 276 11.45 2.86 12.42
N PRO A 277 10.41 3.71 12.37
CA PRO A 277 10.41 4.98 13.08
C PRO A 277 10.58 4.78 14.59
N ASP A 278 11.33 5.65 15.26
CA ASP A 278 11.56 5.59 16.72
C ASP A 278 10.26 5.51 17.52
N LEU A 279 9.22 6.25 17.10
CA LEU A 279 7.90 6.20 17.72
C LEU A 279 7.29 4.79 17.71
N PHE A 280 7.55 4.01 16.67
CA PHE A 280 7.04 2.64 16.54
C PHE A 280 7.85 1.69 17.41
N ILE A 281 9.17 1.87 17.47
CA ILE A 281 10.05 1.11 18.34
C ILE A 281 9.68 1.33 19.82
N GLU A 282 9.52 2.58 20.24
CA GLU A 282 9.12 2.87 21.62
C GLU A 282 7.70 2.38 21.94
N ALA A 283 6.76 2.46 20.99
CA ALA A 283 5.40 1.94 21.18
C ALA A 283 5.33 0.40 21.27
N THR A 284 6.30 -0.30 20.68
CA THR A 284 6.37 -1.78 20.65
C THR A 284 7.37 -2.36 21.62
N LYS A 285 8.05 -1.51 22.39
CA LYS A 285 9.04 -1.90 23.38
C LYS A 285 8.43 -2.80 24.46
N GLY A 286 9.02 -3.99 24.62
CA GLY A 286 8.55 -4.99 25.58
C GLY A 286 7.34 -5.80 25.11
N LEU A 287 6.81 -5.53 23.91
CA LEU A 287 5.74 -6.34 23.33
C LEU A 287 6.32 -7.62 22.69
N GLN A 288 5.58 -8.71 22.83
CA GLN A 288 5.84 -9.99 22.20
C GLN A 288 5.03 -10.13 20.90
N ALA A 289 5.40 -11.09 20.05
CA ALA A 289 4.60 -11.44 18.88
C ALA A 289 3.14 -11.76 19.27
N GLY A 290 2.20 -11.22 18.52
CA GLY A 290 0.77 -11.26 18.78
C GLY A 290 0.23 -10.09 19.63
N GLN A 291 1.07 -9.38 20.38
CA GLN A 291 0.64 -8.29 21.26
C GLN A 291 0.44 -6.97 20.51
N VAL A 292 -0.40 -6.12 21.10
CA VAL A 292 -0.84 -4.83 20.55
C VAL A 292 -0.35 -3.68 21.42
N SER A 293 0.09 -2.58 20.82
CA SER A 293 0.51 -1.36 21.51
C SER A 293 -0.67 -0.58 22.08
N ARG A 294 -0.37 0.37 22.97
CA ARG A 294 -1.31 1.47 23.27
C ARG A 294 -1.50 2.36 22.05
N VAL A 295 -2.54 3.20 22.07
CA VAL A 295 -2.70 4.30 21.11
C VAL A 295 -1.55 5.30 21.31
N PHE A 296 -0.92 5.71 20.23
CA PHE A 296 0.06 6.80 20.24
C PHE A 296 -0.14 7.74 19.05
N ARG A 297 0.31 9.00 19.20
CA ARG A 297 0.12 10.05 18.20
C ARG A 297 1.39 10.27 17.38
N SER A 298 1.22 10.49 16.09
CA SER A 298 2.24 10.93 15.14
C SER A 298 1.75 12.17 14.37
N GLY A 299 2.56 12.67 13.43
CA GLY A 299 2.12 13.71 12.48
C GLY A 299 0.95 13.28 11.58
N GLN A 300 0.80 11.97 11.30
CA GLN A 300 -0.28 11.45 10.44
C GLN A 300 -1.59 11.18 11.19
N GLY A 301 -1.56 11.17 12.52
CA GLY A 301 -2.71 10.82 13.36
C GLY A 301 -2.39 9.80 14.45
N PHE A 302 -3.39 9.00 14.81
CA PHE A 302 -3.32 8.03 15.90
C PHE A 302 -3.06 6.62 15.38
N HIS A 303 -2.13 5.93 16.02
CA HIS A 303 -1.65 4.62 15.60
C HIS A 303 -1.89 3.58 16.69
N ILE A 304 -2.22 2.37 16.25
CA ILE A 304 -2.19 1.15 17.05
C ILE A 304 -1.38 0.12 16.27
N LEU A 305 -0.36 -0.46 16.91
CA LEU A 305 0.52 -1.42 16.28
C LEU A 305 0.31 -2.81 16.86
N LYS A 306 0.42 -3.84 16.03
CA LYS A 306 0.53 -5.24 16.45
C LYS A 306 1.89 -5.78 16.04
N VAL A 307 2.59 -6.40 16.98
CA VAL A 307 3.84 -7.11 16.68
C VAL A 307 3.47 -8.45 16.05
N LEU A 308 3.80 -8.65 14.78
CA LEU A 308 3.57 -9.90 14.06
C LEU A 308 4.75 -10.86 14.28
N THR A 309 5.97 -10.33 14.25
CA THR A 309 7.20 -11.12 14.35
C THR A 309 8.25 -10.28 15.07
N LEU A 310 8.99 -10.93 15.97
CA LEU A 310 10.16 -10.38 16.63
C LEU A 310 11.20 -11.49 16.71
N GLY A 311 12.39 -11.28 16.16
CA GLY A 311 13.41 -12.32 16.15
C GLY A 311 14.69 -11.90 15.45
N ASP A 312 15.57 -12.86 15.24
CA ASP A 312 16.79 -12.72 14.46
C ASP A 312 16.48 -12.91 12.97
N GLU A 313 17.02 -12.07 12.07
CA GLU A 313 17.00 -12.29 10.62
C GLU A 313 17.39 -13.76 10.32
N PRO A 314 16.57 -14.55 9.60
CA PRO A 314 17.00 -15.83 9.10
C PRO A 314 18.25 -15.62 8.24
N ARG A 315 19.30 -16.41 8.47
CA ARG A 315 20.60 -16.30 7.78
C ARG A 315 20.51 -16.33 6.24
N ALA A 316 19.39 -16.80 5.68
CA ALA A 316 19.10 -16.78 4.25
C ALA A 316 18.89 -15.36 3.67
N ALA A 317 18.46 -14.39 4.46
CA ALA A 317 18.31 -13.00 4.04
C ALA A 317 19.63 -12.21 4.04
N GLN A 318 20.69 -12.75 4.65
CA GLN A 318 22.06 -12.18 4.63
C GLN A 318 22.76 -12.32 3.26
N ALA A 319 22.14 -13.00 2.28
CA ALA A 319 22.72 -13.28 0.97
C ALA A 319 22.10 -12.47 -0.18
N GLN A 320 21.50 -11.30 0.10
CA GLN A 320 21.13 -10.36 -0.95
C GLN A 320 22.14 -9.22 -0.96
N PRO A 321 23.04 -9.13 -1.97
CA PRO A 321 23.81 -7.91 -2.15
C PRO A 321 22.81 -6.78 -2.41
N GLN A 322 22.81 -5.78 -1.53
CA GLN A 322 22.21 -4.48 -1.81
C GLN A 322 22.85 -3.98 -3.11
N GLN A 323 22.13 -4.09 -4.22
CA GLN A 323 22.57 -3.52 -5.47
C GLN A 323 22.44 -2.01 -5.34
N ASP A 324 23.59 -1.38 -5.15
CA ASP A 324 23.80 0.05 -5.30
C ASP A 324 23.21 0.51 -6.63
N PHE A 325 22.27 1.47 -6.60
CA PHE A 325 21.64 2.06 -7.79
C PHE A 325 22.57 3.08 -8.48
N SER A 326 23.87 2.82 -8.50
CA SER A 326 24.83 3.65 -9.21
C SER A 326 24.74 3.37 -10.72
N VAL A 327 24.30 4.40 -11.44
CA VAL A 327 24.19 4.47 -12.90
C VAL A 327 25.50 4.03 -13.56
N ALA A 328 25.43 3.01 -14.41
CA ALA A 328 26.58 2.54 -15.20
C ALA A 328 27.09 3.67 -16.11
N GLY A 329 28.30 4.17 -15.85
CA GLY A 329 28.95 5.17 -16.69
C GLY A 329 30.12 5.96 -16.10
N GLN A 330 30.51 5.78 -14.83
CA GLN A 330 31.68 6.46 -14.26
C GLN A 330 32.76 5.45 -13.80
N PRO A 331 34.06 5.73 -14.05
CA PRO A 331 35.14 4.86 -13.62
C PRO A 331 35.15 4.75 -12.08
N GLN A 332 35.19 3.51 -11.60
CA GLN A 332 35.28 3.16 -10.17
C GLN A 332 36.52 3.82 -9.55
N LEU A 333 36.29 4.81 -8.68
CA LEU A 333 37.28 5.28 -7.73
C LEU A 333 37.15 4.42 -6.47
N GLU A 334 38.25 3.79 -6.06
CA GLU A 334 38.35 2.97 -4.86
C GLU A 334 37.78 3.71 -3.64
N GLN A 335 36.75 3.14 -3.02
CA GLN A 335 36.13 3.68 -1.81
C GLN A 335 37.00 3.34 -0.58
N GLY A 336 38.08 4.10 -0.40
CA GLY A 336 38.65 4.36 0.92
C GLY A 336 37.98 5.56 1.59
N PRO A 337 38.15 5.80 2.91
CA PRO A 337 37.58 6.97 3.56
C PRO A 337 38.16 8.24 2.93
N MET A 338 37.37 8.95 2.13
CA MET A 338 37.76 10.26 1.63
C MET A 338 37.82 11.23 2.82
N ILE A 339 39.04 11.61 3.22
CA ILE A 339 39.27 12.74 4.11
C ILE A 339 38.84 13.97 3.33
N VAL A 340 37.61 14.44 3.55
CA VAL A 340 37.15 15.70 2.97
C VAL A 340 37.84 16.82 3.75
N THR A 341 38.86 17.42 3.13
CA THR A 341 39.49 18.63 3.69
C THR A 341 38.50 19.78 3.51
N GLN A 342 37.74 20.09 4.56
CA GLN A 342 36.88 21.28 4.57
C GLN A 342 37.76 22.54 4.56
N THR A 343 37.87 23.16 3.39
CA THR A 343 38.51 24.47 3.25
C THR A 343 37.48 25.55 3.57
N HIS A 344 37.57 26.12 4.76
CA HIS A 344 36.76 27.28 5.16
C HIS A 344 37.32 28.54 4.50
N ALA A 345 36.98 28.79 3.24
CA ALA A 345 37.33 30.01 2.55
C ALA A 345 36.33 31.13 2.91
N ARG A 346 36.77 32.09 3.73
CA ARG A 346 36.05 33.36 3.96
C ARG A 346 36.37 34.31 2.81
N HIS A 347 35.41 34.54 1.92
CA HIS A 347 35.57 35.51 0.85
C HIS A 347 35.23 36.92 1.38
N ILE A 348 36.20 37.85 1.37
CA ILE A 348 35.95 39.27 1.64
C ILE A 348 35.76 39.97 0.29
N LEU A 349 34.51 40.33 -0.03
CA LEU A 349 34.19 41.17 -1.20
C LEU A 349 34.50 42.63 -0.84
N VAL A 350 35.65 43.16 -1.26
CA VAL A 350 35.90 44.61 -1.22
C VAL A 350 35.33 45.21 -2.50
N ARG A 351 34.21 45.92 -2.40
CA ARG A 351 33.65 46.69 -3.54
C ARG A 351 34.44 47.98 -3.70
N THR A 352 35.11 48.16 -4.82
CA THR A 352 35.76 49.43 -5.16
C THR A 352 34.69 50.46 -5.58
N ASN A 353 34.82 51.68 -5.07
CA ASN A 353 33.99 52.83 -5.40
C ASN A 353 34.92 54.03 -5.66
N GLN A 354 34.42 55.14 -6.21
CA GLN A 354 35.24 56.26 -6.71
C GLN A 354 36.15 56.95 -5.66
N ILE A 355 36.12 56.50 -4.40
CA ILE A 355 36.91 57.03 -3.28
C ILE A 355 37.96 56.00 -2.79
N THR A 356 37.94 54.76 -3.30
CA THR A 356 38.91 53.71 -2.96
C THR A 356 39.59 53.22 -4.24
N SER A 357 40.87 53.53 -4.44
CA SER A 357 41.64 53.03 -5.59
C SER A 357 41.92 51.54 -5.46
N ASP A 358 42.13 50.87 -6.59
CA ASP A 358 42.40 49.42 -6.65
C ASP A 358 43.61 49.02 -5.79
N GLU A 359 44.62 49.90 -5.70
CA GLU A 359 45.83 49.70 -4.90
C GLU A 359 45.55 49.70 -3.37
N GLN A 360 44.55 50.46 -2.91
CA GLN A 360 44.13 50.47 -1.50
C GLN A 360 43.22 49.29 -1.15
N ALA A 361 42.46 48.76 -2.11
CA ALA A 361 41.70 47.53 -1.92
C ALA A 361 42.65 46.32 -1.79
N GLU A 362 43.74 46.30 -2.57
CA GLU A 362 44.74 45.23 -2.54
C GLU A 362 45.54 45.18 -1.22
N GLN A 363 45.86 46.34 -0.62
CA GLN A 363 46.51 46.39 0.70
C GLN A 363 45.64 45.86 1.85
N ARG A 364 44.31 45.86 1.71
CA ARG A 364 43.38 45.32 2.73
C ARG A 364 43.11 43.82 2.59
N LEU A 365 43.58 43.22 1.50
CA LEU A 365 43.42 41.79 1.19
C LEU A 365 44.67 40.95 1.54
N ARG A 366 45.80 41.60 1.84
CA ARG A 366 46.96 40.98 2.50
C ARG A 366 46.82 41.06 4.01
#